data_AF-A0A3R6Q0Z1-F1
#
_entry.id   AF-A0A3R6Q0Z1-F1
#
_cell.length_a   1.000
_cell.length_b   1.000
_cell.length_c   1.000
_cell.angle_alpha   90.00
_cell.angle_beta   90.00
_cell.angle_gamma   90.00
#
_symmetry.space_group_name_H-M   'P 1'
#
loop_
_entity.id
_entity.type
_entity.pdbx_description
1 polymer ?
#
loop_
_entity_poly.entity_id
_entity_poly.type
_entity_poly.pdbx_seq_one_letter_code
_entity_poly.pdbx_strand_id
1 'polypeptide(L)'
;MKEMKVRLTFTEEVLGTASNDKEIHAEFIASKAPDALSREEEIAAIGVDEAIAKGKTVFPKDENGHPFLFDYQIKGFFKNAAKAFGYVGGSSKLPAYKTKIDNLVFIRERRIPFIIPDGEEIGDCQRPLRAQTAQGERISLANSETVPAGTQVEFTIMVMVDSLMKNVIEWLDYGQLNGIGQWHNSGKGRFTWTDISATE
;
A
#
# COMPACT_ATOMS: atom_id res chain seq x y z
N MET A 1 0.35 14.44 20.95
CA MET A 1 -0.30 13.60 19.93
C MET A 1 -0.77 14.54 18.85
N LYS A 2 -0.20 14.42 17.67
CA LYS A 2 -0.47 15.29 16.53
C LYS A 2 -1.11 14.47 15.43
N GLU A 3 -2.06 15.07 14.74
CA GLU A 3 -2.78 14.44 13.64
C GLU A 3 -2.63 15.28 12.38
N MET A 4 -2.75 14.64 11.22
CA MET A 4 -2.70 15.27 9.91
C MET A 4 -3.55 14.45 8.94
N LYS A 5 -4.62 15.05 8.41
CA LYS A 5 -5.42 14.47 7.33
C LYS A 5 -4.73 14.76 6.01
N VAL A 6 -4.47 13.73 5.22
CA VAL A 6 -3.75 13.84 3.96
C VAL A 6 -4.57 13.27 2.82
N ARG A 7 -4.37 13.84 1.63
CA ARG A 7 -4.79 13.27 0.36
C ARG A 7 -3.56 12.90 -0.45
N LEU A 8 -3.47 11.65 -0.88
CA LEU A 8 -2.51 11.24 -1.90
C LEU A 8 -3.18 11.32 -3.27
N THR A 9 -2.47 11.85 -4.25
CA THR A 9 -2.86 11.81 -5.68
C THR A 9 -1.82 11.02 -6.43
N PHE A 10 -2.21 9.84 -6.93
CA PHE A 10 -1.32 8.95 -7.65
C PHE A 10 -0.95 9.55 -9.01
N THR A 11 0.33 9.68 -9.28
CA THR A 11 0.86 10.17 -10.56
C THR A 11 1.08 9.04 -11.56
N GLU A 12 1.08 7.80 -11.07
CA GLU A 12 1.32 6.56 -11.82
C GLU A 12 0.28 5.52 -11.41
N GLU A 13 0.02 4.53 -12.26
CA GLU A 13 -0.92 3.46 -11.92
C GLU A 13 -0.49 2.71 -10.64
N VAL A 14 -1.46 2.36 -9.79
CA VAL A 14 -1.23 1.58 -8.58
C VAL A 14 -1.65 0.14 -8.85
N LEU A 15 -0.82 -0.81 -8.44
CA LEU A 15 -1.09 -2.23 -8.63
C LEU A 15 -1.70 -2.87 -7.37
N GLY A 16 -2.59 -3.84 -7.61
CA GLY A 16 -3.22 -4.69 -6.62
C GLY A 16 -2.21 -5.32 -5.68
N THR A 17 -2.60 -5.46 -4.42
CA THR A 17 -1.67 -5.73 -3.32
C THR A 17 -1.89 -7.06 -2.64
N ALA A 18 -3.06 -7.67 -2.81
CA ALA A 18 -3.39 -9.00 -2.32
C ALA A 18 -3.23 -10.05 -3.41
N SER A 19 -2.93 -11.30 -3.04
CA SER A 19 -2.96 -12.43 -3.97
C SER A 19 -4.40 -12.94 -4.08
N ASN A 20 -4.88 -13.26 -5.30
CA ASN A 20 -6.19 -13.86 -5.50
C ASN A 20 -6.26 -15.35 -5.12
N ASP A 21 -5.13 -16.00 -4.80
CA ASP A 21 -5.11 -17.41 -4.39
C ASP A 21 -5.33 -17.57 -2.87
N LYS A 22 -6.47 -18.16 -2.48
CA LYS A 22 -6.93 -18.31 -1.08
C LYS A 22 -5.91 -18.99 -0.18
N GLU A 23 -5.27 -20.07 -0.64
CA GLU A 23 -4.37 -20.87 0.21
C GLU A 23 -3.06 -20.11 0.46
N ILE A 24 -2.46 -19.57 -0.60
CA ILE A 24 -1.23 -18.78 -0.52
C ILE A 24 -1.47 -17.49 0.27
N HIS A 25 -2.62 -16.84 0.08
CA HIS A 25 -2.95 -15.63 0.79
C HIS A 25 -3.29 -15.91 2.27
N ALA A 26 -4.05 -16.96 2.57
CA ALA A 26 -4.33 -17.36 3.95
C ALA A 26 -3.04 -17.76 4.70
N GLU A 27 -2.09 -18.43 4.06
CA GLU A 27 -0.77 -18.73 4.63
C GLU A 27 0.07 -17.45 4.82
N PHE A 28 0.04 -16.52 3.87
CA PHE A 28 0.74 -15.23 4.00
C PHE A 28 0.15 -14.38 5.14
N ILE A 29 -1.17 -14.28 5.24
CA ILE A 29 -1.86 -13.60 6.34
C ILE A 29 -1.61 -14.32 7.67
N ALA A 30 -1.64 -15.65 7.72
CA ALA A 30 -1.29 -16.42 8.92
C ALA A 30 0.14 -16.16 9.41
N SER A 31 1.07 -15.79 8.53
CA SER A 31 2.43 -15.42 8.91
C SER A 31 2.59 -13.98 9.41
N LYS A 32 1.61 -13.10 9.16
CA LYS A 32 1.74 -11.64 9.33
C LYS A 32 0.70 -10.98 10.23
N ALA A 33 -0.50 -11.56 10.36
CA ALA A 33 -1.58 -11.08 11.21
C ALA A 33 -1.65 -11.92 12.50
N PRO A 34 -1.47 -11.31 13.68
CA PRO A 34 -1.46 -12.04 14.96
C PRO A 34 -2.85 -12.40 15.50
N ASP A 35 -3.94 -11.80 15.00
CA ASP A 35 -5.31 -12.01 15.50
C ASP A 35 -6.29 -12.53 14.43
N ALA A 36 -7.26 -13.35 14.87
CA ALA A 36 -8.19 -14.04 13.98
C ALA A 36 -9.25 -13.12 13.36
N LEU A 37 -9.60 -12.02 14.02
CA LEU A 37 -10.63 -11.08 13.57
C LEU A 37 -10.15 -10.26 12.37
N SER A 38 -8.92 -9.72 12.42
CA SER A 38 -8.34 -9.01 11.28
C SER A 38 -8.20 -9.94 10.06
N ARG A 39 -7.94 -11.23 10.30
CA ARG A 39 -7.81 -12.25 9.26
C ARG A 39 -9.13 -12.50 8.52
N GLU A 40 -10.23 -12.66 9.23
CA GLU A 40 -11.54 -12.93 8.60
C GLU A 40 -12.00 -11.75 7.75
N GLU A 41 -11.81 -10.52 8.24
CA GLU A 41 -12.13 -9.31 7.47
C GLU A 41 -11.28 -9.17 6.19
N GLU A 42 -9.97 -9.43 6.25
CA GLU A 42 -9.10 -9.34 5.08
C GLU A 42 -9.43 -10.39 4.03
N ILE A 43 -9.75 -11.63 4.45
CA ILE A 43 -10.16 -12.71 3.54
C ILE A 43 -11.50 -12.38 2.88
N ALA A 44 -12.46 -11.83 3.65
CA ALA A 44 -13.77 -11.46 3.12
C ALA A 44 -13.68 -10.30 2.11
N ALA A 45 -12.88 -9.28 2.41
CA ALA A 45 -12.73 -8.11 1.55
C ALA A 45 -12.09 -8.41 0.19
N ILE A 46 -11.29 -9.47 0.07
CA ILE A 46 -10.67 -9.79 -1.22
C ILE A 46 -11.71 -10.22 -2.26
N GLY A 47 -12.84 -10.82 -1.85
CA GLY A 47 -13.95 -11.16 -2.75
C GLY A 47 -13.54 -12.16 -3.83
N VAL A 48 -14.04 -13.38 -3.74
CA VAL A 48 -13.60 -14.48 -4.61
C VAL A 48 -14.43 -14.45 -5.88
N ASP A 49 -14.00 -13.71 -6.90
CA ASP A 49 -14.48 -14.01 -8.24
C ASP A 49 -13.73 -15.25 -8.75
N GLU A 50 -14.45 -16.37 -8.85
CA GLU A 50 -13.94 -17.63 -9.41
C GLU A 50 -13.47 -17.47 -10.88
N ALA A 51 -13.84 -16.36 -11.53
CA ALA A 51 -13.43 -16.00 -12.89
C ALA A 51 -12.05 -15.29 -12.98
N ILE A 52 -11.43 -14.89 -11.85
CA ILE A 52 -10.15 -14.18 -11.89
C ILE A 52 -8.99 -15.18 -11.95
N ALA A 53 -8.18 -15.07 -13.01
CA ALA A 53 -7.05 -15.96 -13.30
C ALA A 53 -6.17 -16.25 -12.07
N LYS A 54 -5.89 -17.54 -11.83
CA LYS A 54 -5.00 -18.02 -10.76
C LYS A 54 -3.66 -17.27 -10.83
N GLY A 55 -3.29 -16.59 -9.74
CA GLY A 55 -2.06 -15.80 -9.64
C GLY A 55 -2.18 -14.32 -10.00
N LYS A 56 -3.39 -13.80 -10.27
CA LYS A 56 -3.62 -12.35 -10.34
C LYS A 56 -3.56 -11.72 -8.94
N THR A 57 -2.95 -10.55 -8.82
CA THR A 57 -3.04 -9.75 -7.59
C THR A 57 -4.17 -8.73 -7.71
N VAL A 58 -4.95 -8.59 -6.65
CA VAL A 58 -6.20 -7.82 -6.63
C VAL A 58 -6.19 -6.78 -5.50
N PHE A 59 -7.09 -5.82 -5.58
CA PHE A 59 -7.36 -4.94 -4.44
C PHE A 59 -8.42 -5.57 -3.52
N PRO A 60 -8.33 -5.37 -2.19
CA PRO A 60 -9.47 -5.53 -1.31
C PRO A 60 -10.61 -4.62 -1.77
N LYS A 61 -11.85 -5.15 -1.76
CA LYS A 61 -13.08 -4.48 -2.18
C LYS A 61 -14.06 -4.41 -1.02
N ASP A 62 -14.83 -3.33 -0.93
CA ASP A 62 -15.91 -3.19 0.04
C ASP A 62 -17.16 -3.98 -0.39
N GLU A 63 -18.24 -3.91 0.40
CA GLU A 63 -19.51 -4.59 0.11
C GLU A 63 -20.15 -4.17 -1.22
N ASN A 64 -19.76 -3.00 -1.76
CA ASN A 64 -20.24 -2.47 -3.03
C ASN A 64 -19.26 -2.75 -4.18
N GLY A 65 -18.16 -3.47 -3.93
CA GLY A 65 -17.13 -3.77 -4.93
C GLY A 65 -16.08 -2.67 -5.13
N HIS A 66 -16.08 -1.61 -4.33
CA HIS A 66 -15.11 -0.51 -4.49
C HIS A 66 -13.75 -0.90 -3.90
N PRO A 67 -12.65 -0.73 -4.67
CA PRO A 67 -11.32 -1.09 -4.21
C PRO A 67 -10.82 -0.11 -3.14
N PHE A 68 -10.02 -0.61 -2.20
CA PHE A 68 -9.42 0.19 -1.14
C PHE A 68 -8.03 -0.31 -0.72
N LEU A 69 -7.32 0.51 0.04
CA LEU A 69 -6.08 0.15 0.74
C LEU A 69 -6.35 -0.09 2.23
N PHE A 70 -5.71 -1.10 2.80
CA PHE A 70 -5.61 -1.21 4.25
C PHE A 70 -4.56 -0.27 4.82
N ASP A 71 -4.81 0.22 6.03
CA ASP A 71 -3.90 1.05 6.83
C ASP A 71 -2.45 0.52 6.89
N TYR A 72 -2.27 -0.80 7.03
CA TYR A 72 -0.96 -1.42 7.15
C TYR A 72 -0.12 -1.26 5.88
N GLN A 73 -0.75 -1.02 4.74
CA GLN A 73 -0.05 -0.77 3.48
C GLN A 73 0.65 0.60 3.52
N ILE A 74 -0.03 1.60 4.09
CA ILE A 74 0.57 2.92 4.36
C ILE A 74 1.71 2.77 5.38
N LYS A 75 1.52 2.00 6.47
CA LYS A 75 2.60 1.73 7.44
C LYS A 75 3.77 0.99 6.79
N GLY A 76 3.50 0.07 5.87
CA GLY A 76 4.50 -0.64 5.07
C GLY A 76 5.33 0.31 4.22
N PHE A 77 4.67 1.26 3.55
CA PHE A 77 5.32 2.33 2.81
C PHE A 77 6.21 3.20 3.72
N PHE A 78 5.73 3.64 4.88
CA PHE A 78 6.54 4.42 5.83
C PHE A 78 7.78 3.66 6.30
N LYS A 79 7.67 2.35 6.56
CA LYS A 79 8.83 1.52 6.91
C LYS A 79 9.84 1.45 5.77
N ASN A 80 9.38 1.37 4.53
CA ASN A 80 10.25 1.36 3.36
C ASN A 80 10.95 2.72 3.16
N ALA A 81 10.22 3.82 3.27
CA ALA A 81 10.78 5.17 3.23
C ALA A 81 11.82 5.39 4.34
N ALA A 82 11.48 5.05 5.59
CA ALA A 82 12.40 5.16 6.72
C ALA A 82 13.67 4.32 6.54
N LYS A 83 13.56 3.13 5.92
CA LYS A 83 14.73 2.31 5.55
C LYS A 83 15.61 3.04 4.54
N ALA A 84 15.03 3.66 3.50
CA ALA A 84 15.76 4.43 2.49
C ALA A 84 16.53 5.60 3.13
N PHE A 85 15.87 6.39 3.98
CA PHE A 85 16.53 7.47 4.73
C PHE A 85 17.60 6.97 5.71
N GLY A 86 17.51 5.71 6.15
CA GLY A 86 18.56 5.05 6.90
C GLY A 86 19.91 4.98 6.18
N TYR A 87 19.91 4.91 4.84
CA TYR A 87 21.12 4.93 4.01
C TYR A 87 21.65 6.34 3.74
N VAL A 88 20.77 7.33 3.66
CA VAL A 88 21.15 8.74 3.43
C VAL A 88 21.77 9.36 4.69
N GLY A 89 21.27 8.98 5.88
CA GLY A 89 21.71 9.57 7.15
C GLY A 89 21.08 10.94 7.42
N GLY A 90 21.63 11.68 8.38
CA GLY A 90 21.13 13.01 8.77
C GLY A 90 19.87 12.97 9.65
N SER A 91 19.16 14.11 9.72
CA SER A 91 17.98 14.28 10.59
C SER A 91 16.79 13.37 10.25
N SER A 92 16.79 12.83 9.04
CA SER A 92 15.77 11.92 8.52
C SER A 92 15.94 10.47 8.98
N LYS A 93 17.11 10.14 9.54
CA LYS A 93 17.39 8.81 10.06
C LYS A 93 16.60 8.58 11.35
N LEU A 94 15.75 7.55 11.34
CA LEU A 94 15.02 7.10 12.52
C LEU A 94 15.58 5.74 13.02
N PRO A 95 16.36 5.71 14.12
CA PRO A 95 16.78 4.44 14.72
C PRO A 95 15.58 3.64 15.21
N ALA A 96 15.65 2.30 15.07
CA ALA A 96 14.56 1.39 15.39
C ALA A 96 13.23 1.76 14.68
N TYR A 97 13.31 2.27 13.44
CA TYR A 97 12.15 2.78 12.70
C TYR A 97 10.99 1.79 12.64
N LYS A 98 11.22 0.48 12.47
CA LYS A 98 10.14 -0.53 12.41
C LYS A 98 9.27 -0.48 13.67
N THR A 99 9.89 -0.68 14.83
CA THR A 99 9.22 -0.67 16.13
C THR A 99 8.60 0.70 16.44
N LYS A 100 9.27 1.80 16.10
CA LYS A 100 8.72 3.14 16.32
C LYS A 100 7.51 3.43 15.44
N ILE A 101 7.55 3.09 14.16
CA ILE A 101 6.42 3.24 13.24
C ILE A 101 5.26 2.36 13.70
N ASP A 102 5.53 1.13 14.14
CA ASP A 102 4.48 0.23 14.61
C ASP A 102 3.74 0.76 15.84
N ASN A 103 4.45 1.35 16.79
CA ASN A 103 3.89 1.74 18.09
C ASN A 103 3.58 3.24 18.24
N LEU A 104 4.10 4.10 17.37
CA LEU A 104 4.00 5.57 17.53
C LEU A 104 3.37 6.27 16.33
N VAL A 105 3.17 5.57 15.21
CA VAL A 105 2.53 6.11 14.00
C VAL A 105 1.34 5.24 13.65
N PHE A 106 0.18 5.86 13.54
CA PHE A 106 -1.09 5.21 13.29
C PHE A 106 -1.81 5.87 12.14
N ILE A 107 -2.61 5.09 11.43
CA ILE A 107 -3.60 5.58 10.48
C ILE A 107 -4.96 5.37 11.15
N ARG A 108 -5.83 6.38 11.11
CA ARG A 108 -7.15 6.30 11.77
C ARG A 108 -8.07 5.33 11.04
N GLU A 109 -8.09 5.42 9.71
CA GLU A 109 -8.97 4.66 8.84
C GLU A 109 -8.36 3.28 8.57
N ARG A 110 -9.10 2.21 8.91
CA ARG A 110 -8.68 0.83 8.63
C ARG A 110 -8.72 0.51 7.13
N ARG A 111 -9.77 0.98 6.45
CA ARG A 111 -10.00 0.86 5.01
C ARG A 111 -9.95 2.25 4.41
N ILE A 112 -9.15 2.42 3.36
CA ILE A 112 -8.88 3.70 2.70
C ILE A 112 -9.33 3.57 1.23
N PRO A 113 -10.57 3.97 0.90
CA PRO A 113 -11.14 3.80 -0.43
C PRO A 113 -10.35 4.56 -1.51
N PHE A 114 -10.21 3.94 -2.68
CA PHE A 114 -9.73 4.67 -3.86
C PHE A 114 -10.84 5.56 -4.41
N ILE A 115 -10.49 6.82 -4.66
CA ILE A 115 -11.32 7.78 -5.38
C ILE A 115 -10.81 7.79 -6.82
N ILE A 116 -11.44 6.96 -7.66
CA ILE A 116 -11.08 6.81 -9.08
C ILE A 116 -11.66 8.01 -9.86
N PRO A 117 -10.93 8.61 -10.82
CA PRO A 117 -11.45 9.70 -11.63
C PRO A 117 -12.70 9.29 -12.43
N ASP A 118 -13.61 10.24 -12.65
CA ASP A 118 -14.85 9.98 -13.41
C ASP A 118 -14.55 9.44 -14.82
N GLY A 119 -15.19 8.32 -15.17
CA GLY A 119 -15.05 7.69 -16.48
C GLY A 119 -13.83 6.77 -16.63
N GLU A 120 -13.02 6.62 -15.58
CA GLU A 120 -11.94 5.63 -15.51
C GLU A 120 -12.39 4.35 -14.82
N GLU A 121 -11.81 3.22 -15.20
CA GLU A 121 -12.14 1.90 -14.65
C GLU A 121 -10.89 1.19 -14.11
N ILE A 122 -11.10 0.17 -13.27
CA ILE A 122 -10.02 -0.70 -12.80
C ILE A 122 -9.48 -1.48 -14.00
N GLY A 123 -8.18 -1.36 -14.23
CA GLY A 123 -7.46 -2.00 -15.33
C GLY A 123 -6.73 -3.27 -14.90
N ASP A 124 -5.94 -3.80 -15.83
CA ASP A 124 -5.06 -4.96 -15.63
C ASP A 124 -3.65 -4.70 -16.16
N CYS A 125 -2.64 -5.03 -15.36
CA CYS A 125 -1.24 -4.94 -15.73
C CYS A 125 -0.60 -6.33 -15.72
N GLN A 126 -0.09 -6.74 -16.88
CA GLN A 126 0.60 -8.01 -17.07
C GLN A 126 2.08 -7.77 -17.33
N ARG A 127 2.95 -8.49 -16.62
CA ARG A 127 4.40 -8.40 -16.82
C ARG A 127 5.07 -9.76 -16.70
N PRO A 128 6.03 -10.10 -17.59
CA PRO A 128 6.84 -11.28 -17.41
C PRO A 128 7.78 -11.08 -16.21
N LEU A 129 7.66 -11.96 -15.22
CA LEU A 129 8.64 -12.16 -14.17
C LEU A 129 9.68 -13.16 -14.65
N ARG A 130 10.94 -12.76 -14.60
CA ARG A 130 12.08 -13.63 -14.87
C ARG A 130 12.68 -14.03 -13.54
N ALA A 131 12.69 -15.33 -13.26
CA ALA A 131 13.33 -15.89 -12.08
C ALA A 131 14.46 -16.82 -12.53
N GLN A 132 15.66 -16.59 -12.00
CA GLN A 132 16.77 -17.52 -12.17
C GLN A 132 16.64 -18.60 -11.09
N THR A 133 16.34 -19.82 -11.51
CA THR A 133 16.24 -20.98 -10.61
C THR A 133 17.42 -21.91 -10.82
N ALA A 134 17.69 -22.80 -9.86
CA ALA A 134 18.71 -23.85 -10.01
C ALA A 134 18.46 -24.77 -11.22
N GLN A 135 17.24 -24.79 -11.78
CA GLN A 135 16.85 -25.55 -12.96
C GLN A 135 16.84 -24.72 -14.26
N GLY A 136 17.35 -23.48 -14.24
CA GLY A 136 17.37 -22.57 -15.38
C GLY A 136 16.48 -21.34 -15.22
N GLU A 137 16.45 -20.49 -16.25
CA GLU A 137 15.59 -19.30 -16.31
C GLU A 137 14.14 -19.74 -16.50
N ARG A 138 13.27 -19.34 -15.56
CA ARG A 138 11.82 -19.49 -15.69
C ARG A 138 11.20 -18.12 -15.92
N ILE A 139 10.31 -18.04 -16.91
CA ILE A 139 9.49 -16.87 -17.19
C ILE A 139 8.07 -17.20 -16.76
N SER A 140 7.54 -16.46 -15.78
CA SER A 140 6.14 -16.52 -15.39
C SER A 140 5.45 -15.19 -15.71
N LEU A 141 4.17 -15.23 -16.08
CA LEU A 141 3.40 -14.01 -16.28
C LEU A 141 2.78 -13.60 -14.94
N ALA A 142 3.15 -12.43 -14.43
CA ALA A 142 2.42 -11.81 -13.33
C ALA A 142 1.30 -10.95 -13.89
N ASN A 143 0.15 -10.98 -13.23
CA ASN A 143 -1.03 -10.20 -13.57
C ASN A 143 -1.52 -9.46 -12.31
N SER A 144 -1.91 -8.20 -12.44
CA SER A 144 -2.33 -7.36 -11.32
C SER A 144 -3.49 -6.47 -11.75
N GLU A 145 -4.56 -6.40 -10.95
CA GLU A 145 -5.54 -5.32 -11.06
C GLU A 145 -4.85 -3.97 -10.84
N THR A 146 -5.30 -2.93 -11.52
CA THR A 146 -4.71 -1.58 -11.41
C THR A 146 -5.77 -0.51 -11.25
N VAL A 147 -5.42 0.53 -10.50
CA VAL A 147 -6.15 1.81 -10.56
C VAL A 147 -5.28 2.83 -11.31
N PRO A 148 -5.88 3.66 -12.19
CA PRO A 148 -5.14 4.53 -13.07
C PRO A 148 -4.52 5.72 -12.32
N ALA A 149 -3.57 6.39 -12.98
CA ALA A 149 -3.05 7.68 -12.52
C ALA A 149 -4.20 8.70 -12.37
N GLY A 150 -4.05 9.63 -11.44
CA GLY A 150 -5.12 10.57 -11.05
C GLY A 150 -6.01 10.05 -9.94
N THR A 151 -6.01 8.73 -9.66
CA THR A 151 -6.69 8.15 -8.50
C THR A 151 -6.19 8.80 -7.20
N GLN A 152 -7.11 9.01 -6.26
CA GLN A 152 -6.80 9.62 -4.97
C GLN A 152 -7.15 8.69 -3.81
N VAL A 153 -6.51 8.91 -2.67
CA VAL A 153 -6.90 8.32 -1.38
C VAL A 153 -6.78 9.38 -0.30
N GLU A 154 -7.66 9.32 0.70
CA GLU A 154 -7.64 10.21 1.86
C GLU A 154 -7.59 9.41 3.16
N PHE A 155 -6.74 9.85 4.09
CA PHE A 155 -6.62 9.23 5.41
C PHE A 155 -5.97 10.17 6.42
N THR A 156 -6.12 9.85 7.70
CA THR A 156 -5.60 10.62 8.82
C THR A 156 -4.42 9.89 9.46
N ILE A 157 -3.28 10.57 9.50
CA ILE A 157 -2.07 10.08 10.17
C ILE A 157 -2.03 10.66 11.59
N MET A 158 -1.85 9.79 12.57
CA MET A 158 -1.75 10.15 13.99
C MET A 158 -0.36 9.76 14.49
N VAL A 159 0.35 10.69 15.12
CA VAL A 159 1.65 10.44 15.76
C VAL A 159 1.57 10.67 17.26
N MET A 160 2.06 9.71 18.03
CA MET A 160 2.10 9.80 19.51
C MET A 160 3.14 10.81 20.00
N VAL A 161 4.21 10.99 19.21
CA VAL A 161 5.29 11.94 19.49
C VAL A 161 5.33 12.96 18.37
N ASP A 162 5.02 14.21 18.69
CA ASP A 162 4.79 15.26 17.68
C ASP A 162 6.02 15.51 16.78
N SER A 163 7.23 15.29 17.28
CA SER A 163 8.47 15.43 16.50
C SER A 163 8.60 14.39 15.38
N LEU A 164 7.91 13.24 15.46
CA LEU A 164 7.88 12.24 14.40
C LEU A 164 7.12 12.72 13.16
N MET A 165 6.29 13.76 13.28
CA MET A 165 5.55 14.29 12.14
C MET A 165 6.49 14.80 11.04
N LYS A 166 7.68 15.29 11.42
CA LYS A 166 8.70 15.68 10.43
C LYS A 166 9.15 14.49 9.58
N ASN A 167 9.37 13.34 10.20
CA ASN A 167 9.73 12.13 9.46
C ASN A 167 8.58 11.65 8.58
N VAL A 168 7.33 11.72 9.06
CA VAL A 168 6.14 11.38 8.27
C VAL A 168 6.07 12.23 7.00
N ILE A 169 6.27 13.54 7.10
CA ILE A 169 6.30 14.45 5.96
C ILE A 169 7.40 14.04 4.96
N GLU A 170 8.62 13.80 5.42
CA GLU A 170 9.72 13.36 4.55
C GLU A 170 9.44 12.00 3.89
N TRP A 171 8.73 11.10 4.57
CA TRP A 171 8.31 9.83 4.00
C TRP A 171 7.22 10.00 2.95
N LEU A 172 6.26 10.91 3.15
CA LEU A 172 5.26 11.26 2.15
C LEU A 172 5.92 11.89 0.90
N ASP A 173 6.90 12.79 1.09
CA ASP A 173 7.68 13.36 0.00
C ASP A 173 8.46 12.31 -0.80
N TYR A 174 8.90 11.24 -0.14
CA TYR A 174 9.56 10.10 -0.81
C TYR A 174 8.60 9.33 -1.74
N GLY A 175 7.29 9.47 -1.56
CA GLY A 175 6.25 8.84 -2.37
C GLY A 175 6.35 9.17 -3.87
N GLN A 176 6.82 10.37 -4.21
CA GLN A 176 7.03 10.79 -5.60
C GLN A 176 8.12 9.97 -6.31
N LEU A 177 9.06 9.37 -5.56
CA LEU A 177 10.20 8.63 -6.09
C LEU A 177 9.93 7.13 -6.14
N ASN A 178 9.37 6.58 -5.04
CA ASN A 178 9.27 5.14 -4.85
C ASN A 178 7.85 4.58 -4.87
N GLY A 179 6.83 5.39 -4.60
CA GLY A 179 5.44 4.95 -4.61
C GLY A 179 5.06 3.90 -3.57
N ILE A 180 3.82 3.42 -3.67
CA ILE A 180 3.20 2.38 -2.84
C ILE A 180 2.58 1.28 -3.72
N GLY A 181 2.26 0.13 -3.11
CA GLY A 181 1.64 -0.99 -3.81
C GLY A 181 2.67 -1.92 -4.44
N GLN A 182 2.23 -2.83 -5.30
CA GLN A 182 3.16 -3.74 -5.98
C GLN A 182 3.99 -3.01 -7.03
N TRP A 183 5.23 -3.48 -7.20
CA TRP A 183 6.22 -2.95 -8.15
C TRP A 183 6.51 -1.45 -8.02
N HIS A 184 6.32 -0.91 -6.82
CA HIS A 184 6.61 0.47 -6.47
C HIS A 184 8.07 0.86 -6.82
N ASN A 185 9.03 -0.06 -6.61
CA ASN A 185 10.42 0.09 -7.04
C ASN A 185 10.65 0.23 -8.56
N SER A 186 9.64 -0.05 -9.38
CA SER A 186 9.68 0.14 -10.85
C SER A 186 8.93 1.39 -11.31
N GLY A 187 8.49 2.23 -10.38
CA GLY A 187 7.80 3.50 -10.65
C GLY A 187 6.28 3.44 -10.46
N LYS A 188 5.71 2.28 -10.13
CA LYS A 188 4.26 2.14 -9.88
C LYS A 188 3.83 2.78 -8.56
N GLY A 189 2.60 3.25 -8.52
CA GLY A 189 1.97 3.88 -7.37
C GLY A 189 2.72 5.07 -6.78
N ARG A 190 3.51 5.78 -7.60
CA ARG A 190 4.05 7.09 -7.22
C ARG A 190 2.92 8.06 -7.00
N PHE A 191 3.11 8.98 -6.05
CA PHE A 191 2.09 9.95 -5.70
C PHE A 191 2.70 11.28 -5.27
N THR A 192 1.88 12.31 -5.36
CA THR A 192 2.03 13.56 -4.61
C THR A 192 1.03 13.57 -3.45
N TRP A 193 1.25 14.42 -2.46
CA TRP A 193 0.38 14.50 -1.29
C TRP A 193 0.07 15.95 -0.94
N THR A 194 -1.07 16.14 -0.27
CA THR A 194 -1.50 17.44 0.26
C THR A 194 -2.04 17.27 1.67
N ASP A 195 -1.76 18.24 2.54
CA ASP A 195 -2.39 18.36 3.86
C ASP A 195 -3.78 18.98 3.67
N ILE A 196 -4.81 18.24 4.08
CA ILE A 196 -6.22 18.64 3.99
C ILE A 196 -6.87 18.77 5.37
N SER A 197 -6.05 18.91 6.42
CA SER A 197 -6.53 19.04 7.82
C SER A 197 -7.35 20.31 8.07
N ALA A 198 -7.24 21.32 7.19
CA ALA A 198 -7.93 22.61 7.31
C ALA A 198 -9.21 22.70 6.45
N THR A 199 -9.57 21.64 5.72
CA THR A 199 -10.69 21.66 4.75
C THR A 199 -12.00 21.13 5.36
N GLU A 200 -12.19 21.31 6.68
CA GLU A 200 -13.45 21.01 7.39
C GLU A 200 -14.21 22.27 7.79
#